data_AF-A0A8W8J338-F1
#
_entry.id   AF-A0A8W8J338-F1
#
_cell.length_a   1.000
_cell.length_b   1.000
_cell.length_c   1.000
_cell.angle_alpha   90.00
_cell.angle_beta   90.00
_cell.angle_gamma   90.00
#
_symmetry.space_group_name_H-M   'P 1'
#
loop_
_entity.id
_entity.type
_entity.pdbx_description
1 polymer ?
#
loop_
_entity_poly.entity_id
_entity_poly.type
_entity_poly.pdbx_seq_one_letter_code
_entity_poly.pdbx_strand_id
1 'polypeptide(L)'
;MQGHKNAKEATKKLREYKRKIVQEVNEESKELMKQALEEAEEEMRRRMELIHQIRAMEAVPIIRQKFVDLTATSGHGLLSEMSIAELRERMSLFRIAEKETEEQRRDDILASKQAKDQMLLETLETISKHRLEQTKSAAVRFECKKKGLIPKKPEIKDSKLLELEKKLEKRKAQRKREQEKLKVVPSKQSVNQTRSLINQKKALEESCWRELEMTQERVARLMGDRVMKSQSASRLASASAIMAS
;
A
#
# COMPACT_ATOMS: atom_id res chain seq x y z
N MET A 1 72.99 -65.02 94.37
CA MET A 1 73.18 -63.81 93.55
C MET A 1 72.73 -63.95 92.07
N GLN A 2 72.18 -65.10 91.62
CA GLN A 2 71.76 -65.31 90.22
C GLN A 2 70.38 -64.71 89.87
N GLY A 3 69.38 -64.80 90.76
CA GLY A 3 67.99 -64.40 90.45
C GLY A 3 67.76 -62.90 90.20
N HIS A 4 68.55 -62.03 90.83
CA HIS A 4 68.39 -60.57 90.71
C HIS A 4 68.89 -60.01 89.35
N LYS A 5 69.80 -60.73 88.67
CA LYS A 5 70.26 -60.42 87.31
C LYS A 5 69.21 -60.85 86.27
N ASN A 6 68.62 -62.04 86.43
CA ASN A 6 67.55 -62.55 85.57
C ASN A 6 66.29 -61.67 85.61
N ALA A 7 65.91 -61.14 86.79
CA ALA A 7 64.79 -60.21 86.92
C ALA A 7 65.02 -58.86 86.20
N LYS A 8 66.27 -58.34 86.22
CA LYS A 8 66.64 -57.11 85.51
C LYS A 8 66.67 -57.32 83.99
N GLU A 9 67.05 -58.50 83.52
CA GLU A 9 67.02 -58.85 82.09
C GLU A 9 65.58 -59.06 81.59
N ALA A 10 64.72 -59.73 82.37
CA ALA A 10 63.30 -59.90 82.04
C ALA A 10 62.56 -58.55 81.95
N THR A 11 62.85 -57.60 82.85
CA THR A 11 62.23 -56.25 82.81
C THR A 11 62.71 -55.41 81.62
N LYS A 12 63.97 -55.57 81.18
CA LYS A 12 64.47 -54.93 79.93
C LYS A 12 63.79 -55.50 78.68
N LYS A 13 63.71 -56.83 78.56
CA LYS A 13 63.01 -57.51 77.45
C LYS A 13 61.53 -57.11 77.38
N LEU A 14 60.85 -56.98 78.53
CA LEU A 14 59.47 -56.51 78.59
C LEU A 14 59.33 -55.05 78.12
N ARG A 15 60.27 -54.17 78.48
CA ARG A 15 60.27 -52.76 78.04
C ARG A 15 60.49 -52.66 76.53
N GLU A 16 61.39 -53.46 75.97
CA GLU A 16 61.64 -53.51 74.52
C GLU A 16 60.43 -54.06 73.76
N TYR A 17 59.80 -55.13 74.27
CA TYR A 17 58.57 -55.68 73.70
C TYR A 17 57.42 -54.68 73.72
N LYS A 18 57.20 -53.98 74.84
CA LYS A 18 56.20 -52.89 74.93
C LYS A 18 56.51 -51.75 73.96
N ARG A 19 57.79 -51.39 73.77
CA ARG A 19 58.19 -50.37 72.79
C ARG A 19 57.89 -50.82 71.36
N LYS A 20 58.16 -52.08 71.02
CA LYS A 20 57.82 -52.66 69.71
C LYS A 20 56.33 -52.65 69.45
N ILE A 21 55.51 -53.09 70.41
CA ILE A 21 54.04 -53.03 70.30
C ILE A 21 53.56 -51.58 70.09
N VAL A 22 54.12 -50.61 70.83
CA VAL A 22 53.73 -49.21 70.66
C VAL A 22 54.16 -48.68 69.28
N GLN A 23 55.28 -49.14 68.73
CA GLN A 23 55.72 -48.77 67.38
C GLN A 23 54.80 -49.38 66.32
N GLU A 24 54.49 -50.67 66.42
CA GLU A 24 53.56 -51.40 65.55
C GLU A 24 52.16 -50.75 65.59
N VAL A 25 51.59 -50.51 66.78
CA VAL A 25 50.29 -49.85 66.93
C VAL A 25 50.30 -48.40 66.40
N ASN A 26 51.42 -47.69 66.50
CA ASN A 26 51.55 -46.35 65.91
C ASN A 26 51.66 -46.39 64.39
N GLU A 27 52.30 -47.41 63.83
CA GLU A 27 52.41 -47.63 62.39
C GLU A 27 51.04 -48.01 61.82
N GLU A 28 50.35 -48.98 62.42
CA GLU A 28 48.98 -49.36 62.10
C GLU A 28 48.01 -48.17 62.21
N SER A 29 48.11 -47.38 63.29
CA SER A 29 47.29 -46.18 63.47
C SER A 29 47.55 -45.11 62.39
N LYS A 30 48.81 -44.92 61.98
CA LYS A 30 49.16 -44.02 60.88
C LYS A 30 48.66 -44.53 59.53
N GLU A 31 48.72 -45.83 59.29
CA GLU A 31 48.21 -46.45 58.06
C GLU A 31 46.69 -46.33 57.96
N LEU A 32 45.96 -46.63 59.05
CA LEU A 32 44.52 -46.42 59.13
C LEU A 32 44.14 -44.95 58.90
N MET A 33 44.91 -44.02 59.48
CA MET A 33 44.69 -42.58 59.26
C MET A 33 44.90 -42.17 57.80
N LYS A 34 45.91 -42.71 57.12
CA LYS A 34 46.15 -42.45 55.70
C LYS A 34 45.02 -43.01 54.83
N GLN A 35 44.61 -44.25 55.08
CA GLN A 35 43.49 -44.87 54.36
C GLN A 35 42.20 -44.06 54.52
N ALA A 36 41.89 -43.62 55.74
CA ALA A 36 40.72 -42.77 55.99
C ALA A 36 40.77 -41.42 55.24
N LEU A 37 41.97 -40.82 55.11
CA LEU A 37 42.16 -39.59 54.33
C LEU A 37 41.99 -39.84 52.82
N GLU A 38 42.59 -40.90 52.29
CA GLU A 38 42.47 -41.28 50.87
C GLU A 38 41.02 -41.59 50.48
N GLU A 39 40.29 -42.35 51.31
CA GLU A 39 38.88 -42.64 51.11
C GLU A 39 38.01 -41.36 51.15
N ALA A 40 38.28 -40.45 52.09
CA ALA A 40 37.57 -39.18 52.18
C ALA A 40 37.84 -38.27 50.96
N GLU A 41 39.08 -38.26 50.45
CA GLU A 41 39.45 -37.53 49.23
C GLU A 41 38.76 -38.11 48.00
N GLU A 42 38.70 -39.44 47.86
CA GLU A 42 37.97 -40.10 46.79
C GLU A 42 36.48 -39.81 46.84
N GLU A 43 35.87 -39.87 48.03
CA GLU A 43 34.46 -39.53 48.18
C GLU A 43 34.20 -38.08 47.81
N MET A 44 35.06 -37.16 48.23
CA MET A 44 34.97 -35.75 47.86
C MET A 44 35.10 -35.54 46.35
N ARG A 45 36.02 -36.25 45.67
CA ARG A 45 36.14 -36.21 44.21
C ARG A 45 34.85 -36.66 43.52
N ARG A 46 34.28 -37.80 43.93
CA ARG A 46 33.00 -38.30 43.39
C ARG A 46 31.86 -37.31 43.59
N ARG A 47 31.80 -36.68 44.77
CA ARG A 47 30.81 -35.63 45.07
C ARG A 47 30.99 -34.39 44.19
N MET A 48 32.23 -33.95 43.97
CA MET A 48 32.53 -32.81 43.09
C MET A 48 32.18 -33.09 41.63
N GLU A 49 32.46 -34.30 41.14
CA GLU A 49 32.07 -34.75 39.79
C GLU A 49 30.56 -34.74 39.63
N LEU A 50 29.83 -35.26 40.62
CA LEU A 50 28.36 -35.23 40.62
C LEU A 50 27.81 -33.81 40.61
N ILE A 51 28.39 -32.90 41.41
CA ILE A 51 28.00 -31.48 41.41
C ILE A 51 28.27 -30.83 40.04
N HIS A 52 29.40 -31.14 39.40
CA HIS A 52 29.69 -30.65 38.06
C HIS A 52 28.68 -31.15 37.03
N GLN A 53 28.30 -32.43 37.09
CA GLN A 53 27.27 -33.00 36.21
C GLN A 53 25.92 -32.32 36.40
N ILE A 54 25.48 -32.12 37.65
CA ILE A 54 24.22 -31.43 37.96
C ILE A 54 24.25 -29.99 37.41
N ARG A 55 25.32 -29.24 37.69
CA ARG A 55 25.47 -27.86 37.19
C ARG A 55 25.49 -27.80 35.66
N ALA A 56 26.12 -28.76 35.01
CA ALA A 56 26.13 -28.85 33.55
C ALA A 56 24.71 -29.07 32.99
N MET A 57 23.90 -29.92 33.64
CA MET A 57 22.50 -30.13 33.27
C MET A 57 21.62 -28.89 33.54
N GLU A 58 21.82 -28.22 34.68
CA GLU A 58 21.09 -27.01 35.05
C GLU A 58 21.43 -25.79 34.17
N ALA A 59 22.68 -25.73 33.68
CA ALA A 59 23.13 -24.68 32.78
C ALA A 59 22.52 -24.77 31.37
N VAL A 60 21.90 -25.90 31.01
CA VAL A 60 21.22 -26.04 29.71
C VAL A 60 19.99 -25.10 29.71
N PRO A 61 19.95 -24.09 28.82
CA PRO A 61 18.83 -23.17 28.76
C PRO A 61 17.56 -23.93 28.34
N ILE A 62 16.52 -23.89 29.16
CA ILE A 62 15.21 -24.43 28.81
C ILE A 62 14.65 -23.58 27.68
N ILE A 63 14.50 -24.15 26.49
CA ILE A 63 13.83 -23.51 25.36
C ILE A 63 12.35 -23.35 25.71
N ARG A 64 11.95 -22.15 26.15
CA ARG A 64 10.57 -21.82 26.53
C ARG A 64 9.67 -21.49 25.34
N GLN A 65 10.21 -21.51 24.12
CA GLN A 65 9.43 -21.19 22.93
C GLN A 65 8.54 -22.37 22.55
N LYS A 66 7.23 -22.13 22.56
CA LYS A 66 6.25 -23.04 21.98
C LYS A 66 6.37 -22.94 20.46
N PHE A 67 6.71 -24.03 19.81
CA PHE A 67 6.64 -24.12 18.35
C PHE A 67 5.16 -24.01 17.95
N VAL A 68 4.84 -22.96 17.19
CA VAL A 68 3.51 -22.76 16.65
C VAL A 68 3.47 -23.47 15.30
N ASP A 69 2.64 -24.50 15.20
CA ASP A 69 2.33 -25.13 13.92
C ASP A 69 1.32 -24.27 13.16
N LEU A 70 1.73 -23.71 12.03
CA LEU A 70 0.87 -22.88 11.19
C LEU A 70 -0.06 -23.70 10.28
N THR A 71 0.17 -25.02 10.19
CA THR A 71 -0.68 -25.97 9.46
C THR A 71 -1.78 -26.54 10.34
N ALA A 72 -1.63 -26.44 11.66
CA ALA A 72 -2.69 -26.79 12.60
C ALA A 72 -3.82 -25.77 12.57
N THR A 73 -5.04 -26.28 12.64
CA THR A 73 -6.26 -25.49 12.79
C THR A 73 -6.41 -25.02 14.24
N SER A 74 -7.04 -23.86 14.43
CA SER A 74 -7.21 -23.24 15.76
C SER A 74 -8.11 -24.04 16.73
N GLY A 75 -8.92 -25.00 16.25
CA GLY A 75 -9.66 -25.95 17.07
C GLY A 75 -10.86 -25.35 17.81
N HIS A 76 -11.53 -24.35 17.24
CA HIS A 76 -12.69 -23.67 17.85
C HIS A 76 -14.02 -24.41 17.60
N GLY A 77 -14.01 -25.53 16.86
CA GLY A 77 -15.18 -26.35 16.55
C GLY A 77 -16.04 -25.84 15.38
N LEU A 78 -15.57 -24.86 14.60
CA LEU A 78 -16.23 -24.39 13.40
C LEU A 78 -15.89 -25.31 12.20
N LEU A 79 -16.90 -25.61 11.38
CA LEU A 79 -16.73 -26.40 10.14
C LEU A 79 -15.89 -25.68 9.07
N SER A 80 -15.73 -24.37 9.19
CA SER A 80 -15.03 -23.52 8.23
C SER A 80 -13.65 -23.09 8.71
N GLU A 81 -13.08 -23.74 9.73
CA GLU A 81 -11.75 -23.38 10.20
C GLU A 81 -10.70 -23.77 9.19
N MET A 82 -9.73 -22.87 9.02
CA MET A 82 -8.60 -23.04 8.12
C MET A 82 -7.34 -22.73 8.89
N SER A 83 -6.26 -23.39 8.49
CA SER A 83 -4.95 -23.12 9.08
C SER A 83 -4.46 -21.72 8.67
N ILE A 84 -3.49 -21.18 9.42
CA ILE A 84 -2.91 -19.86 9.10
C ILE A 84 -2.21 -19.91 7.73
N ALA A 85 -1.59 -21.04 7.39
CA ALA A 85 -0.99 -21.26 6.09
C ALA A 85 -2.03 -21.16 4.95
N GLU A 86 -3.15 -21.87 5.08
CA GLU A 86 -4.24 -21.85 4.09
C GLU A 86 -4.85 -20.45 3.93
N LEU A 87 -5.05 -19.73 5.04
CA LEU A 87 -5.59 -18.37 4.98
C LEU A 87 -4.65 -17.42 4.24
N ARG A 88 -3.33 -17.57 4.40
CA ARG A 88 -2.33 -16.79 3.66
C ARG A 88 -2.37 -17.08 2.17
N GLU A 89 -2.52 -18.35 1.79
CA GLU A 89 -2.67 -18.75 0.39
C GLU A 89 -3.96 -18.19 -0.23
N ARG A 90 -5.08 -18.26 0.49
CA ARG A 90 -6.34 -17.66 0.01
C ARG A 90 -6.20 -16.15 -0.15
N MET A 91 -5.57 -15.48 0.80
CA MET A 91 -5.29 -14.05 0.69
C MET A 91 -4.37 -13.71 -0.48
N SER A 92 -3.36 -14.55 -0.78
CA SER A 92 -2.49 -14.31 -1.94
C SER A 92 -3.27 -14.46 -3.25
N LEU A 93 -4.12 -15.48 -3.37
CA LEU A 93 -5.02 -15.66 -4.51
C LEU A 93 -5.97 -14.47 -4.69
N PHE A 94 -6.57 -13.97 -3.60
CA PHE A 94 -7.44 -12.79 -3.68
C PHE A 94 -6.71 -11.54 -4.16
N ARG A 95 -5.48 -11.31 -3.69
CA ARG A 95 -4.66 -10.17 -4.15
C ARG A 95 -4.28 -10.28 -5.62
N ILE A 96 -3.99 -11.50 -6.09
CA ILE A 96 -3.71 -11.76 -7.50
C ILE A 96 -4.95 -11.44 -8.33
N ALA A 97 -6.12 -11.96 -7.95
CA ALA A 97 -7.37 -11.70 -8.65
C ALA A 97 -7.73 -10.21 -8.67
N GLU A 98 -7.56 -9.51 -7.54
CA GLU A 98 -7.79 -8.06 -7.47
C GLU A 98 -6.88 -7.31 -8.46
N LYS A 99 -5.58 -7.64 -8.47
CA LYS A 99 -4.62 -7.05 -9.40
C LYS A 99 -4.96 -7.34 -10.87
N GLU A 100 -5.37 -8.55 -11.19
CA GLU A 100 -5.81 -8.92 -12.54
C GLU A 100 -7.03 -8.09 -12.98
N THR A 101 -8.01 -7.87 -12.09
CA THR A 101 -9.17 -7.02 -12.41
C THR A 101 -8.80 -5.55 -12.60
N GLU A 102 -7.80 -5.05 -11.87
CA GLU A 102 -7.28 -3.69 -12.07
C GLU A 102 -6.55 -3.57 -13.41
N GLU A 103 -5.74 -4.56 -13.78
CA GLU A 103 -5.04 -4.60 -15.07
C GLU A 103 -6.03 -4.65 -16.23
N GLN A 104 -7.05 -5.51 -16.16
CA GLN A 104 -8.13 -5.55 -17.16
C GLN A 104 -8.83 -4.19 -17.32
N ARG A 105 -9.16 -3.52 -16.21
CA ARG A 105 -9.76 -2.18 -16.28
C ARG A 105 -8.83 -1.15 -16.92
N ARG A 106 -7.53 -1.23 -16.67
CA ARG A 106 -6.55 -0.34 -17.29
C ARG A 106 -6.47 -0.58 -18.80
N ASP A 107 -6.47 -1.84 -19.21
CA ASP A 107 -6.45 -2.24 -20.62
C ASP A 107 -7.73 -1.79 -21.34
N ASP A 108 -8.90 -1.95 -20.73
CA ASP A 108 -10.18 -1.48 -21.27
C ASP A 108 -10.19 0.04 -21.48
N ILE A 109 -9.65 0.79 -20.51
CA ILE A 109 -9.52 2.24 -20.61
C ILE A 109 -8.56 2.61 -21.74
N LEU A 110 -7.44 1.91 -21.87
CA LEU A 110 -6.45 2.17 -22.90
C LEU A 110 -7.02 1.88 -24.30
N ALA A 111 -7.68 0.72 -24.47
CA ALA A 111 -8.36 0.36 -25.71
C ALA A 111 -9.44 1.38 -26.07
N SER A 112 -10.25 1.81 -25.09
CA SER A 112 -11.26 2.85 -25.28
C SER A 112 -10.67 4.20 -25.69
N LYS A 113 -9.49 4.57 -25.17
CA LYS A 113 -8.77 5.78 -25.58
C LYS A 113 -8.24 5.65 -27.01
N GLN A 114 -7.58 4.55 -27.33
CA GLN A 114 -7.08 4.28 -28.68
C GLN A 114 -8.20 4.29 -29.72
N ALA A 115 -9.35 3.68 -29.42
CA ALA A 115 -10.51 3.70 -30.30
C ALA A 115 -11.02 5.13 -30.54
N LYS A 116 -11.08 5.97 -29.50
CA LYS A 116 -11.46 7.39 -29.64
C LYS A 116 -10.45 8.17 -30.47
N ASP A 117 -9.16 7.93 -30.27
CA ASP A 117 -8.09 8.59 -31.03
C ASP A 117 -8.15 8.19 -32.52
N GLN A 118 -8.39 6.92 -32.81
CA GLN A 118 -8.61 6.43 -34.18
C GLN A 118 -9.82 7.11 -34.83
N MET A 119 -10.96 7.18 -34.14
CA MET A 119 -12.14 7.90 -34.62
C MET A 119 -11.84 9.37 -34.91
N LEU A 120 -11.06 10.03 -34.05
CA LEU A 120 -10.65 11.43 -34.27
C LEU A 120 -9.77 11.56 -35.52
N LEU A 121 -8.81 10.66 -35.73
CA LEU A 121 -7.97 10.65 -36.93
C LEU A 121 -8.81 10.45 -38.20
N GLU A 122 -9.74 9.50 -38.21
CA GLU A 122 -10.65 9.27 -39.32
C GLU A 122 -11.51 10.50 -39.63
N THR A 123 -12.05 11.16 -38.60
CA THR A 123 -12.82 12.41 -38.80
C THR A 123 -11.93 13.53 -39.36
N LEU A 124 -10.68 13.63 -38.94
CA LEU A 124 -9.73 14.60 -39.48
C LEU A 124 -9.41 14.31 -40.94
N GLU A 125 -9.21 13.05 -41.30
CA GLU A 125 -9.00 12.62 -42.69
C GLU A 125 -10.21 12.94 -43.57
N THR A 126 -11.43 12.68 -43.11
CA THR A 126 -12.65 13.00 -43.87
C THR A 126 -12.81 14.50 -44.09
N ILE A 127 -12.56 15.32 -43.06
CA ILE A 127 -12.52 16.78 -43.18
C ILE A 127 -11.46 17.22 -44.19
N SER A 128 -10.27 16.61 -44.15
CA SER A 128 -9.17 16.94 -45.06
C SER A 128 -9.50 16.58 -46.51
N LYS A 129 -10.09 15.40 -46.76
CA LYS A 129 -10.59 14.97 -48.08
C LYS A 129 -11.61 15.98 -48.62
N HIS A 130 -12.60 16.36 -47.80
CA HIS A 130 -13.61 17.33 -48.20
C HIS A 130 -13.02 18.72 -48.48
N ARG A 131 -12.08 19.21 -47.66
CA ARG A 131 -11.37 20.48 -47.93
C ARG A 131 -10.57 20.42 -49.23
N LEU A 132 -9.89 19.30 -49.51
CA LEU A 132 -9.15 19.11 -50.77
C LEU A 132 -10.10 19.12 -51.98
N GLU A 133 -11.24 18.44 -51.89
CA GLU A 133 -12.27 18.47 -52.95
C GLU A 133 -12.88 19.87 -53.13
N GLN A 134 -13.14 20.59 -52.04
CA GLN A 134 -13.59 21.97 -52.09
C GLN A 134 -12.55 22.86 -52.81
N THR A 135 -11.28 22.77 -52.45
CA THR A 135 -10.20 23.53 -53.10
C THR A 135 -10.08 23.16 -54.58
N LYS A 136 -10.12 21.85 -54.93
CA LYS A 136 -10.11 21.39 -56.32
C LYS A 136 -11.30 21.95 -57.10
N SER A 137 -12.51 21.86 -56.56
CA SER A 137 -13.72 22.38 -57.20
C SER A 137 -13.72 23.91 -57.34
N ALA A 138 -13.16 24.63 -56.36
CA ALA A 138 -12.98 26.07 -56.42
C ALA A 138 -11.96 26.47 -57.49
N ALA A 139 -10.84 25.74 -57.60
CA ALA A 139 -9.85 25.93 -58.66
C ALA A 139 -10.46 25.69 -60.05
N VAL A 140 -11.25 24.61 -60.23
CA VAL A 140 -11.99 24.36 -61.48
C VAL A 140 -12.96 25.50 -61.79
N ARG A 141 -13.73 25.98 -60.79
CA ARG A 141 -14.64 27.12 -60.97
C ARG A 141 -13.90 28.40 -61.37
N PHE A 142 -12.72 28.65 -60.80
CA PHE A 142 -11.88 29.79 -61.14
C PHE A 142 -11.37 29.70 -62.59
N GLU A 143 -10.90 28.53 -63.01
CA GLU A 143 -10.50 28.27 -64.40
C GLU A 143 -11.67 28.41 -65.39
N CYS A 144 -12.87 27.90 -65.06
CA CYS A 144 -14.07 28.10 -65.88
C CYS A 144 -14.43 29.59 -66.03
N LYS A 145 -14.37 30.36 -64.92
CA LYS A 145 -14.60 31.81 -64.95
C LYS A 145 -13.55 32.53 -65.79
N LYS A 146 -12.27 32.18 -65.66
CA LYS A 146 -11.17 32.75 -66.46
C LYS A 146 -11.36 32.49 -67.96
N LYS A 147 -11.88 31.32 -68.33
CA LYS A 147 -12.23 30.96 -69.71
C LYS A 147 -13.57 31.54 -70.19
N GLY A 148 -14.27 32.34 -69.38
CA GLY A 148 -15.56 32.95 -69.73
C GLY A 148 -16.76 31.99 -69.70
N LEU A 149 -16.59 30.74 -69.23
CA LEU A 149 -17.68 29.79 -69.06
C LEU A 149 -18.41 30.10 -67.75
N ILE A 150 -19.56 30.78 -67.84
CA ILE A 150 -20.49 30.95 -66.72
C ILE A 150 -21.05 29.56 -66.36
N PRO A 151 -20.84 29.05 -65.13
CA PRO A 151 -21.41 27.76 -64.75
C PRO A 151 -22.94 27.90 -64.70
N LYS A 152 -23.63 27.31 -65.68
CA LYS A 152 -25.09 27.19 -65.65
C LYS A 152 -25.46 26.31 -64.44
N LYS A 153 -26.42 26.77 -63.62
CA LYS A 153 -27.05 25.88 -62.63
C LYS A 153 -27.54 24.63 -63.38
N PRO A 154 -27.30 23.41 -62.87
CA PRO A 154 -27.88 22.24 -63.50
C PRO A 154 -29.40 22.44 -63.51
N GLU A 155 -29.99 22.50 -64.70
CA GLU A 155 -31.43 22.50 -64.86
C GLU A 155 -31.93 21.12 -64.43
N ILE A 156 -32.44 21.03 -63.22
CA ILE A 156 -33.10 19.82 -62.73
C ILE A 156 -34.47 19.76 -63.41
N LYS A 157 -34.59 18.93 -64.44
CA LYS A 157 -35.78 18.81 -65.29
C LYS A 157 -36.84 17.83 -64.73
N ASP A 158 -36.60 17.28 -63.54
CA ASP A 158 -37.50 16.29 -62.94
C ASP A 158 -38.78 16.95 -62.42
N SER A 159 -39.93 16.56 -63.00
CA SER A 159 -41.24 17.13 -62.65
C SER A 159 -41.57 17.01 -61.16
N LYS A 160 -41.19 15.88 -60.54
CA LYS A 160 -41.39 15.61 -59.11
C LYS A 160 -40.63 16.58 -58.20
N LEU A 161 -39.42 16.99 -58.60
CA LEU A 161 -38.61 17.92 -57.81
C LEU A 161 -39.14 19.35 -57.92
N LEU A 162 -39.64 19.76 -59.08
CA LEU A 162 -40.33 21.04 -59.28
C LEU A 162 -41.63 21.12 -58.48
N GLU A 163 -42.41 20.04 -58.44
CA GLU A 163 -43.61 19.96 -57.60
C GLU A 163 -43.28 20.03 -56.10
N LEU A 164 -42.19 19.37 -55.69
CA LEU A 164 -41.72 19.41 -54.30
C LEU A 164 -41.26 20.81 -53.90
N GLU A 165 -40.52 21.50 -54.78
CA GLU A 165 -40.08 22.88 -54.54
C GLU A 165 -41.28 23.81 -54.33
N LYS A 166 -42.29 23.74 -55.21
CA LYS A 166 -43.56 24.49 -55.07
C LYS A 166 -44.29 24.13 -53.77
N LYS A 167 -44.30 22.86 -53.35
CA LYS A 167 -44.90 22.43 -52.07
C LYS A 167 -44.14 22.98 -50.86
N LEU A 168 -42.81 23.01 -50.91
CA LEU A 168 -41.97 23.55 -49.85
C LEU A 168 -42.12 25.06 -49.71
N GLU A 169 -42.18 25.79 -50.82
CA GLU A 169 -42.46 27.22 -50.82
C GLU A 169 -43.83 27.54 -50.22
N LYS A 170 -44.87 26.81 -50.62
CA LYS A 170 -46.21 26.93 -50.02
C LYS A 170 -46.20 26.65 -48.51
N ARG A 171 -45.53 25.60 -48.06
CA ARG A 171 -45.39 25.29 -46.62
C ARG A 171 -44.56 26.31 -45.85
N LYS A 172 -43.53 26.90 -46.47
CA LYS A 172 -42.76 28.00 -45.86
C LYS A 172 -43.63 29.25 -45.72
N ALA A 173 -44.39 29.61 -46.75
CA ALA A 173 -45.31 30.74 -46.72
C ALA A 173 -46.41 30.54 -45.66
N GLN A 174 -46.96 29.32 -45.55
CA GLN A 174 -47.95 28.99 -44.53
C GLN A 174 -47.38 29.12 -43.11
N ARG A 175 -46.22 28.52 -42.83
CA ARG A 175 -45.55 28.66 -41.52
C ARG A 175 -45.25 30.11 -41.16
N LYS A 176 -44.85 30.93 -42.14
CA LYS A 176 -44.61 32.35 -41.93
C LYS A 176 -45.89 33.09 -41.55
N ARG A 177 -47.01 32.82 -42.24
CA ARG A 177 -48.33 33.39 -41.91
C ARG A 177 -48.85 32.95 -40.54
N GLU A 178 -48.66 31.68 -40.18
CA GLU A 178 -49.01 31.16 -38.85
C GLU A 178 -48.15 31.79 -37.75
N GLN A 179 -46.85 31.94 -37.97
CA GLN A 179 -45.96 32.65 -37.04
C GLN A 179 -46.32 34.12 -36.88
N GLU A 180 -46.70 34.80 -37.97
CA GLU A 180 -47.17 36.19 -37.93
C GLU A 180 -48.48 36.31 -37.13
N LYS A 181 -49.41 35.35 -37.28
CA LYS A 181 -50.67 35.30 -36.50
C LYS A 181 -50.46 34.98 -35.02
N LEU A 182 -49.52 34.09 -34.71
CA LEU A 182 -49.17 33.68 -33.34
C LEU A 182 -48.23 34.67 -32.64
N LYS A 183 -47.79 35.72 -33.32
CA LYS A 183 -46.89 36.74 -32.76
C LYS A 183 -47.64 37.62 -31.77
N VAL A 184 -47.83 37.12 -30.56
CA VAL A 184 -48.28 37.91 -29.41
C VAL A 184 -47.19 38.92 -29.10
N VAL A 185 -47.47 40.22 -29.33
CA VAL A 185 -46.56 41.28 -28.94
C VAL A 185 -46.64 41.41 -27.41
N PRO A 186 -45.57 41.08 -26.66
CA PRO A 186 -45.62 41.18 -25.21
C PRO A 186 -45.80 42.65 -24.80
N SER A 187 -46.68 42.90 -23.85
CA SER A 187 -46.88 44.24 -23.29
C SER A 187 -45.56 44.80 -22.76
N LYS A 188 -45.31 46.09 -22.97
CA LYS A 188 -44.10 46.78 -22.48
C LYS A 188 -43.86 46.54 -20.98
N GLN A 189 -44.94 46.41 -20.20
CA GLN A 189 -44.88 46.09 -18.77
C GLN A 189 -44.33 44.68 -18.48
N SER A 190 -44.76 43.67 -19.24
CA SER A 190 -44.28 42.28 -19.11
C SER A 190 -42.80 42.15 -19.48
N VAL A 191 -42.36 42.86 -20.53
CA VAL A 191 -40.94 42.91 -20.93
C VAL A 191 -40.08 43.59 -19.87
N ASN A 192 -40.59 44.65 -19.24
CA ASN A 192 -39.87 45.35 -18.18
C ASN A 192 -39.79 44.51 -16.89
N GLN A 193 -40.87 43.81 -16.53
CA GLN A 193 -40.87 42.89 -15.37
C GLN A 193 -39.89 41.73 -15.57
N THR A 194 -39.90 41.08 -16.74
CA THR A 194 -38.96 39.99 -17.05
C THR A 194 -37.50 40.46 -17.04
N ARG A 195 -37.22 41.65 -17.61
CA ARG A 195 -35.87 42.24 -17.53
C ARG A 195 -35.45 42.55 -16.09
N SER A 196 -36.36 43.05 -15.27
CA SER A 196 -36.09 43.30 -13.84
C SER A 196 -35.75 42.01 -13.09
N LEU A 197 -36.52 40.94 -13.30
CA LEU A 197 -36.28 39.63 -12.69
C LEU A 197 -34.94 39.02 -13.16
N ILE A 198 -34.60 39.17 -14.44
CA ILE A 198 -33.30 38.73 -14.97
C ILE A 198 -32.15 39.48 -14.28
N ASN A 199 -32.28 40.80 -14.11
CA ASN A 199 -31.25 41.60 -13.45
C ASN A 199 -31.12 41.27 -11.97
N GLN A 200 -32.24 41.03 -11.27
CA GLN A 200 -32.21 40.56 -9.88
C GLN A 200 -31.53 39.19 -9.75
N LYS A 201 -31.84 38.26 -10.67
CA LYS A 201 -31.20 36.94 -10.70
C LYS A 201 -29.69 37.06 -10.91
N LYS A 202 -29.24 37.88 -11.85
CA LYS A 202 -27.81 38.13 -12.09
C LYS A 202 -27.11 38.71 -10.87
N ALA A 203 -27.72 39.69 -10.20
CA ALA A 203 -27.16 40.27 -8.99
C ALA A 203 -27.00 39.24 -7.85
N LEU A 204 -27.97 38.33 -7.69
CA LEU A 204 -27.88 37.24 -6.72
C LEU A 204 -26.79 36.22 -7.09
N GLU A 205 -26.67 35.87 -8.38
CA GLU A 205 -25.60 35.01 -8.86
C GLU A 205 -24.22 35.63 -8.59
N GLU A 206 -24.05 36.93 -8.84
CA GLU A 206 -22.81 37.66 -8.54
C GLU A 206 -22.47 37.68 -7.04
N SER A 207 -23.46 37.77 -6.13
CA SER A 207 -23.21 37.61 -4.69
C SER A 207 -22.77 36.18 -4.34
N CYS A 208 -23.43 35.15 -4.89
CA CYS A 208 -23.06 33.76 -4.64
C CYS A 208 -21.64 33.44 -5.16
N TRP A 209 -21.27 33.95 -6.34
CA TRP A 209 -19.92 33.79 -6.88
C TRP A 209 -18.87 34.46 -6.00
N ARG A 210 -19.13 35.68 -5.50
CA ARG A 210 -18.23 36.35 -4.56
C ARG A 210 -18.05 35.58 -3.26
N GLU A 211 -19.12 35.00 -2.72
CA GLU A 211 -19.02 34.14 -1.53
C GLU A 211 -18.18 32.90 -1.80
N LEU A 212 -18.38 32.24 -2.95
CA LEU A 212 -17.57 31.09 -3.35
C LEU A 212 -16.10 31.46 -3.51
N GLU A 213 -15.78 32.56 -4.17
CA GLU A 213 -14.41 33.07 -4.30
C GLU A 213 -13.78 33.32 -2.93
N MET A 214 -14.49 33.99 -2.03
CA MET A 214 -14.02 34.23 -0.66
C MET A 214 -13.77 32.92 0.11
N THR A 215 -14.60 31.89 -0.08
CA THR A 215 -14.35 30.57 0.54
C THR A 215 -13.14 29.86 -0.06
N GLN A 216 -12.97 29.91 -1.39
CA GLN A 216 -11.81 29.34 -2.05
C GLN A 216 -10.52 30.05 -1.63
N GLU A 217 -10.55 31.39 -1.52
CA GLU A 217 -9.41 32.15 -1.00
C GLU A 217 -9.07 31.75 0.43
N ARG A 218 -10.05 31.56 1.32
CA ARG A 218 -9.80 31.10 2.70
C ARG A 218 -9.17 29.71 2.72
N VAL A 219 -9.66 28.78 1.90
CA VAL A 219 -9.08 27.44 1.77
C VAL A 219 -7.66 27.52 1.22
N ALA A 220 -7.42 28.34 0.19
CA ALA A 220 -6.09 28.54 -0.38
C ALA A 220 -5.11 29.15 0.64
N ARG A 221 -5.55 30.13 1.45
CA ARG A 221 -4.76 30.69 2.56
C ARG A 221 -4.43 29.64 3.61
N LEU A 222 -5.40 28.81 4.04
CA LEU A 222 -5.16 27.73 5.00
C LEU A 222 -4.18 26.67 4.47
N MET A 223 -4.29 26.32 3.19
CA MET A 223 -3.37 25.40 2.52
C MET A 223 -1.97 26.02 2.40
N GLY A 224 -1.87 27.30 2.03
CA GLY A 224 -0.61 28.05 2.00
C GLY A 224 0.06 28.12 3.37
N ASP A 225 -0.70 28.44 4.43
CA ASP A 225 -0.20 28.48 5.80
C ASP A 225 0.27 27.10 6.30
N ARG A 226 -0.43 26.02 5.93
CA ARG A 226 0.02 24.64 6.23
C ARG A 226 1.34 24.31 5.53
N VAL A 227 1.47 24.67 4.25
CA VAL A 227 2.70 24.45 3.49
C VAL A 227 3.85 25.26 4.10
N MET A 228 3.64 26.53 4.44
CA MET A 228 4.66 27.38 5.08
C MET A 228 5.06 26.86 6.46
N LYS A 229 4.11 26.39 7.27
CA LYS A 229 4.38 25.75 8.58
C LYS A 229 5.13 24.43 8.42
N SER A 230 4.85 23.66 7.37
CA SER A 230 5.57 22.40 7.10
C SER A 230 7.02 22.65 6.67
N GLN A 231 7.27 23.69 5.85
CA GLN A 231 8.61 24.10 5.44
C GLN A 231 9.42 24.73 6.57
N SER A 232 8.79 25.48 7.48
CA SER A 232 9.47 26.01 8.66
C SER A 232 9.82 24.89 9.64
N ALA A 233 8.93 23.92 9.85
CA ALA A 233 9.19 22.73 10.65
C ALA A 233 10.33 21.87 10.06
N SER A 234 10.37 21.68 8.73
CA SER A 234 11.44 20.93 8.08
C SER A 234 12.80 21.65 8.17
N ARG A 235 12.82 22.99 8.05
CA ARG A 235 14.04 23.79 8.24
C ARG A 235 14.56 23.71 9.68
N LEU A 236 13.67 23.79 10.68
CA LEU A 236 14.04 23.63 12.08
C LEU A 236 14.59 22.22 12.38
N ALA A 237 13.97 21.18 11.82
CA ALA A 237 14.46 19.80 11.95
C ALA A 237 15.83 19.59 11.28
N SER A 238 16.09 20.24 10.13
CA SER A 238 17.42 20.19 9.51
C SER A 238 18.48 20.95 10.32
N ALA A 239 18.12 22.08 10.94
CA ALA A 239 19.04 22.86 11.76
C ALA A 239 19.40 22.15 13.07
N SER A 240 18.45 21.43 13.69
CA SER A 240 18.73 20.64 14.89
C SER A 240 19.58 19.40 14.58
N ALA A 241 19.43 18.79 13.40
CA ALA A 241 20.27 17.66 12.97
C ALA A 241 21.73 18.05 12.75
N ILE A 242 21.99 19.26 12.23
CA ILE A 242 23.35 19.79 12.01
C ILE A 242 24.05 20.12 13.34
N MET A 243 23.31 20.55 14.36
CA MET A 243 23.85 20.86 15.69
C MET A 243 24.12 19.63 16.57
N ALA A 244 23.61 18.45 16.16
CA ALA A 244 23.76 17.19 16.89
C ALA A 244 24.83 16.26 16.29
N SER A 245 25.59 16.73 15.30
CA SER A 245 26.73 16.04 14.66
C SER A 245 28.03 16.72 15.06
#